data_AF-A0A177T9X1-F1
#
_entry.id   AF-A0A177T9X1-F1
#
_cell.length_a   1.000
_cell.length_b   1.000
_cell.length_c   1.000
_cell.angle_alpha   90.00
_cell.angle_beta   90.00
_cell.angle_gamma   90.00
#
_symmetry.space_group_name_H-M   'P 1'
#
loop_
_entity.id
_entity.type
_entity.pdbx_description
1 polymer ?
#
loop_
_entity_poly.entity_id
_entity_poly.type
_entity_poly.pdbx_seq_one_letter_code
_entity_poly.pdbx_strand_id
1 'polypeptide(L)'
;MRCSGSSFLLLASAAGVVSARLQQLPHQGHLDRRAPPSGDILDINNYLAKYYANGDNPIGHKDGDAGGQVVEISGSAGADDNSQSPQCASTIFVGGAAVNGAFNTGWQALPQLTGFDLLRDVTVADGDVVQPYYQLSGRNPSDVKRLIWVQPGLPRDSWKYVNLIRNAMLCAAANSSNNIKLSEIMIAAPAWLNTDDASAGAAQSKDVVFSKGSWNIGSLSQGPGSTKVSSYAVMDTLIDALSQRYPNVNQIWLAGHSLGASFVQRYALVRKPDANDANINYWSGNAGSYAWPTNNRPISPSGSCAGTFDDWAYGISSGDGPAYRKSDIESNVSGVRQEYINRRVVIALGLADDGAGDSACEAQFEGTNHLTRGQNLQKEEQSLPGGQPAKHTFDYVEGVAHEDYLMMSSPAALQHLFVENYNTKNPTSGSGSSTTGSGNSGTNTNNGNGGTKNGNGSGNTGSNSNNNSTTSSGNNSGNSGAGVRGAVVAPFAIAGASVLAVLGSGLWMA
;
A
#
# COMPACT_ATOMS: atom_id res chain seq x y z
N MET A 1 78.15 -52.30 -16.62
CA MET A 1 78.72 -51.07 -17.21
C MET A 1 77.62 -50.35 -17.98
N ARG A 2 77.59 -49.00 -17.94
CA ARG A 2 76.94 -48.00 -18.83
C ARG A 2 75.65 -48.39 -19.61
N CYS A 3 74.52 -47.73 -19.34
CA CYS A 3 73.88 -46.63 -20.15
C CYS A 3 73.29 -47.10 -21.50
N SER A 4 72.14 -46.66 -22.04
CA SER A 4 71.05 -45.71 -21.68
C SER A 4 69.81 -46.09 -22.55
N GLY A 5 68.59 -45.53 -22.47
CA GLY A 5 67.97 -44.47 -21.66
C GLY A 5 66.57 -44.10 -22.23
N SER A 6 65.85 -43.15 -21.60
CA SER A 6 64.62 -42.46 -22.08
C SER A 6 63.41 -43.32 -22.54
N SER A 7 62.43 -43.61 -21.67
CA SER A 7 61.23 -42.78 -21.37
C SER A 7 60.20 -42.73 -22.52
N PHE A 8 59.10 -43.50 -22.45
CA PHE A 8 57.80 -43.15 -21.82
C PHE A 8 57.01 -42.04 -22.55
N LEU A 9 55.71 -42.16 -22.85
CA LEU A 9 54.83 -43.33 -22.97
C LEU A 9 53.56 -42.89 -23.73
N LEU A 10 53.11 -43.65 -24.74
CA LEU A 10 51.90 -43.34 -25.52
C LEU A 10 50.94 -44.53 -25.42
N LEU A 11 49.93 -44.40 -24.54
CA LEU A 11 48.88 -45.40 -24.36
C LEU A 11 47.69 -45.09 -25.27
N ALA A 12 47.37 -46.04 -26.14
CA ALA A 12 46.16 -46.05 -26.95
C ALA A 12 45.12 -47.03 -26.35
N SER A 13 43.93 -47.07 -26.97
CA SER A 13 42.74 -47.89 -26.64
C SER A 13 41.88 -47.35 -25.47
N ALA A 14 40.54 -47.46 -25.49
CA ALA A 14 39.64 -48.05 -26.48
C ALA A 14 38.36 -47.20 -26.65
N ALA A 15 37.75 -47.22 -27.85
CA ALA A 15 36.50 -46.51 -28.12
C ALA A 15 35.28 -47.28 -27.61
N GLY A 16 34.56 -46.70 -26.64
CA GLY A 16 33.24 -47.17 -26.21
C GLY A 16 32.12 -46.33 -26.83
N VAL A 17 31.41 -46.89 -27.82
CA VAL A 17 30.24 -46.23 -28.42
C VAL A 17 29.03 -46.42 -27.52
N VAL A 18 28.71 -45.40 -26.72
CA VAL A 18 27.38 -45.26 -26.10
C VAL A 18 26.65 -44.12 -26.82
N SER A 19 25.59 -44.48 -27.53
CA SER A 19 24.76 -43.53 -28.28
C SER A 19 23.92 -42.69 -27.32
N ALA A 20 24.50 -41.61 -26.80
CA ALA A 20 23.75 -40.58 -26.13
C ALA A 20 22.87 -39.87 -27.17
N ARG A 21 21.57 -40.19 -27.20
CA ARG A 21 20.59 -39.36 -27.90
C ARG A 21 20.64 -37.97 -27.29
N LEU A 22 21.24 -37.02 -28.03
CA LEU A 22 20.90 -35.61 -27.91
C LEU A 22 19.42 -35.47 -28.30
N GLN A 23 18.54 -35.59 -27.32
CA GLN A 23 17.21 -35.01 -27.44
C GLN A 23 17.42 -33.50 -27.55
N GLN A 24 17.19 -32.96 -28.74
CA GLN A 24 17.00 -31.51 -28.89
C GLN A 24 15.84 -31.10 -28.00
N LEU A 25 16.15 -30.37 -26.92
CA LEU A 25 15.14 -29.65 -26.15
C LEU A 25 14.56 -28.55 -27.07
N PRO A 26 13.25 -28.54 -27.35
CA PRO A 26 12.66 -27.60 -28.30
C PRO A 26 12.37 -26.23 -27.64
N HIS A 27 13.34 -25.65 -26.92
CA HIS A 27 13.16 -24.40 -26.16
C HIS A 27 14.37 -23.43 -26.21
N GLN A 28 14.87 -23.14 -27.42
CA GLN A 28 15.61 -21.89 -27.69
C GLN A 28 15.14 -21.29 -29.02
N GLY A 29 14.03 -20.55 -28.97
CA GLY A 29 13.36 -20.01 -30.17
C GLY A 29 12.41 -18.82 -29.94
N HIS A 30 12.27 -18.34 -28.70
CA HIS A 30 11.53 -17.11 -28.37
C HIS A 30 12.40 -16.19 -27.52
N LEU A 31 13.52 -15.73 -28.09
CA LEU A 31 14.18 -14.53 -27.58
C LEU A 31 13.28 -13.32 -27.87
N ASP A 32 13.07 -12.46 -26.88
CA ASP A 32 12.29 -11.22 -26.94
C ASP A 32 12.69 -10.30 -28.11
N ARG A 33 12.17 -10.57 -29.32
CA ARG A 33 12.07 -9.58 -30.40
C ARG A 33 10.88 -8.65 -30.14
N ARG A 34 10.91 -8.02 -28.96
CA ARG A 34 10.08 -6.85 -28.64
C ARG A 34 10.38 -5.76 -29.67
N ALA A 35 9.34 -5.15 -30.21
CA ALA A 35 9.43 -4.15 -31.26
C ALA A 35 10.22 -2.90 -30.79
N PRO A 36 10.80 -2.10 -31.69
CA PRO A 36 11.28 -0.77 -31.33
C PRO A 36 10.11 0.09 -30.80
N PRO A 37 10.39 1.16 -30.04
CA PRO A 37 9.34 2.04 -29.52
C PRO A 37 8.39 2.57 -30.59
N SER A 38 7.12 2.65 -30.22
CA SER A 38 6.00 3.17 -30.98
C SER A 38 5.47 4.48 -30.37
N GLY A 39 4.45 5.09 -31.00
CA GLY A 39 3.73 6.23 -30.40
C GLY A 39 2.65 5.85 -29.38
N ASP A 40 2.44 4.56 -29.11
CA ASP A 40 1.36 4.07 -28.24
C ASP A 40 1.77 4.10 -26.76
N ILE A 41 1.23 5.04 -25.98
CA ILE A 41 1.48 5.15 -24.54
C ILE A 41 1.05 3.91 -23.73
N LEU A 42 0.36 2.94 -24.32
CA LEU A 42 -0.06 1.70 -23.69
C LEU A 42 0.85 0.50 -24.04
N ASP A 43 1.83 0.65 -24.94
CA ASP A 43 2.83 -0.37 -25.23
C ASP A 43 3.99 -0.33 -24.22
N ILE A 44 4.20 -1.41 -23.48
CA ILE A 44 5.28 -1.58 -22.51
C ILE A 44 6.68 -1.49 -23.15
N ASN A 45 6.82 -1.75 -24.45
CA ASN A 45 8.09 -1.62 -25.16
C ASN A 45 8.63 -0.18 -25.12
N ASN A 46 7.73 0.80 -25.02
CA ASN A 46 8.06 2.23 -25.00
C ASN A 46 8.66 2.70 -23.67
N TYR A 47 8.80 1.80 -22.70
CA TYR A 47 9.32 2.10 -21.37
C TYR A 47 10.54 1.24 -21.01
N LEU A 48 11.10 0.46 -21.94
CA LEU A 48 12.29 -0.36 -21.68
C LEU A 48 13.57 0.49 -21.74
N ALA A 49 14.38 0.43 -20.67
CA ALA A 49 15.56 1.30 -20.49
C ALA A 49 16.57 1.23 -21.65
N LYS A 50 16.69 0.06 -22.30
CA LYS A 50 17.57 -0.21 -23.44
C LYS A 50 17.32 0.66 -24.70
N TYR A 51 16.23 1.41 -24.75
CA TYR A 51 15.88 2.28 -25.89
C TYR A 51 16.12 3.78 -25.65
N TYR A 52 16.60 4.16 -24.46
CA TYR A 52 16.74 5.55 -24.04
C TYR A 52 18.13 5.87 -23.46
N ALA A 53 18.43 7.16 -23.37
CA ALA A 53 19.49 7.75 -22.56
C ALA A 53 18.92 8.59 -21.40
N ASN A 54 19.75 8.89 -20.40
CA ASN A 54 19.40 9.89 -19.37
C ASN A 54 19.08 11.24 -20.02
N GLY A 55 18.02 11.89 -19.57
CA GLY A 55 17.59 13.20 -20.06
C GLY A 55 16.74 13.17 -21.32
N ASP A 56 16.47 12.00 -21.91
CA ASP A 56 15.51 11.88 -23.01
C ASP A 56 14.09 12.25 -22.54
N ASN A 57 13.25 12.72 -23.47
CA ASN A 57 11.83 12.87 -23.19
C ASN A 57 11.15 11.50 -23.13
N PRO A 58 10.43 11.16 -22.05
CA PRO A 58 9.69 9.91 -21.95
C PRO A 58 8.51 9.89 -22.92
N ILE A 59 8.06 8.69 -23.29
CA ILE A 59 6.86 8.51 -24.13
C ILE A 59 5.63 9.20 -23.50
N GLY A 60 4.91 9.96 -24.32
CA GLY A 60 3.74 10.74 -23.88
C GLY A 60 4.04 12.16 -23.39
N HIS A 61 5.31 12.61 -23.39
CA HIS A 61 5.70 14.00 -23.13
C HIS A 61 5.04 14.97 -24.13
N LYS A 62 4.60 16.14 -23.63
CA LYS A 62 3.97 17.20 -24.43
C LYS A 62 4.55 18.58 -24.08
N ASP A 63 4.51 19.49 -25.04
CA ASP A 63 4.79 20.90 -24.78
C ASP A 63 3.81 21.44 -23.72
N GLY A 64 4.34 22.00 -22.64
CA GLY A 64 3.57 22.47 -21.49
C GLY A 64 3.52 21.52 -20.29
N ASP A 65 4.07 20.30 -20.40
CA ASP A 65 4.40 19.49 -19.21
C ASP A 65 5.43 20.23 -18.34
N ALA A 66 5.35 20.07 -17.01
CA ALA A 66 6.29 20.66 -16.09
C ALA A 66 7.71 20.07 -16.25
N GLY A 67 8.75 20.89 -16.09
CA GLY A 67 10.15 20.46 -16.20
C GLY A 67 10.54 19.39 -15.18
N GLY A 68 11.65 18.68 -15.43
CA GLY A 68 12.14 17.59 -14.59
C GLY A 68 11.62 16.19 -14.95
N GLN A 69 10.57 16.10 -15.75
CA GLN A 69 9.94 14.84 -16.18
C GLN A 69 10.68 14.15 -17.34
N VAL A 70 12.00 13.96 -17.19
CA VAL A 70 12.86 13.29 -18.17
C VAL A 70 13.05 11.80 -17.85
N VAL A 71 13.64 11.05 -18.77
CA VAL A 71 14.06 9.67 -18.55
C VAL A 71 15.30 9.61 -17.67
N GLU A 72 15.23 8.80 -16.61
CA GLU A 72 16.35 8.47 -15.74
C GLU A 72 16.61 6.95 -15.78
N ILE A 73 17.86 6.58 -16.02
CA ILE A 73 18.34 5.19 -16.14
C ILE A 73 19.61 4.91 -15.32
N SER A 74 20.04 5.81 -14.42
CA SER A 74 21.33 5.69 -13.73
C SER A 74 21.32 6.08 -12.24
N GLY A 75 22.29 5.54 -11.50
CA GLY A 75 22.86 6.21 -10.33
C GLY A 75 22.55 5.50 -9.01
N SER A 76 21.51 5.98 -8.33
CA SER A 76 21.12 5.52 -6.99
C SER A 76 20.24 4.28 -7.08
N ALA A 77 20.21 3.46 -6.02
CA ALA A 77 19.48 2.20 -6.00
C ALA A 77 17.96 2.38 -5.72
N GLY A 78 17.33 3.45 -6.25
CA GLY A 78 15.93 3.82 -6.01
C GLY A 78 15.65 4.56 -4.70
N ALA A 79 16.70 4.87 -3.92
CA ALA A 79 16.61 5.55 -2.61
C ALA A 79 16.46 7.09 -2.71
N ASP A 80 16.14 7.61 -3.89
CA ASP A 80 15.86 9.01 -4.15
C ASP A 80 14.63 9.16 -5.07
N ASP A 81 14.21 10.39 -5.30
CA ASP A 81 12.98 10.71 -6.00
C ASP A 81 13.05 10.51 -7.53
N ASN A 82 14.23 10.19 -8.08
CA ASN A 82 14.51 10.21 -9.53
C ASN A 82 15.34 9.01 -10.03
N SER A 83 15.41 7.89 -9.31
CA SER A 83 16.22 6.73 -9.71
C SER A 83 15.45 5.41 -9.65
N GLN A 84 15.96 4.45 -10.42
CA GLN A 84 15.33 3.15 -10.57
C GLN A 84 15.80 2.16 -9.48
N SER A 85 14.88 1.37 -8.91
CA SER A 85 15.24 0.31 -7.97
C SER A 85 15.88 -0.88 -8.70
N PRO A 86 16.81 -1.64 -8.06
CA PRO A 86 17.57 -2.69 -8.75
C PRO A 86 16.73 -3.76 -9.45
N GLN A 87 15.60 -4.16 -8.85
CA GLN A 87 14.67 -5.14 -9.43
C GLN A 87 13.90 -4.62 -10.65
N CYS A 88 13.87 -3.30 -10.84
CA CYS A 88 13.11 -2.61 -11.87
C CYS A 88 14.00 -1.98 -12.95
N ALA A 89 15.32 -2.23 -12.93
CA ALA A 89 16.32 -1.69 -13.86
C ALA A 89 16.11 -2.04 -15.36
N SER A 90 15.11 -2.87 -15.69
CA SER A 90 14.74 -3.14 -17.10
C SER A 90 13.89 -2.03 -17.74
N THR A 91 13.27 -1.17 -16.93
CA THR A 91 12.44 -0.04 -17.36
C THR A 91 13.11 1.30 -17.06
N ILE A 92 12.78 2.31 -17.87
CA ILE A 92 13.07 3.70 -17.51
C ILE A 92 12.41 4.06 -16.17
N PHE A 93 13.00 4.99 -15.45
CA PHE A 93 12.28 5.79 -14.46
C PHE A 93 11.88 7.11 -15.15
N VAL A 94 10.63 7.55 -15.01
CA VAL A 94 10.25 8.91 -15.42
C VAL A 94 10.41 9.86 -14.24
N GLY A 95 11.24 10.89 -14.38
CA GLY A 95 11.55 11.87 -13.34
C GLY A 95 10.34 12.64 -12.81
N GLY A 96 10.50 13.22 -11.61
CA GLY A 96 9.49 14.03 -10.96
C GLY A 96 9.31 15.41 -11.60
N ALA A 97 8.07 15.93 -11.55
CA ALA A 97 7.79 17.30 -11.96
C ALA A 97 8.35 18.32 -10.96
N ALA A 98 9.05 19.33 -11.49
CA ALA A 98 9.49 20.49 -10.74
C ALA A 98 8.30 21.41 -10.41
N VAL A 99 8.14 21.73 -9.12
CA VAL A 99 7.05 22.57 -8.60
C VAL A 99 7.62 23.60 -7.63
N ASN A 100 7.20 24.86 -7.77
CA ASN A 100 7.60 25.92 -6.87
C ASN A 100 6.77 25.89 -5.57
N GLY A 101 7.39 26.35 -4.48
CA GLY A 101 6.80 26.30 -3.13
C GLY A 101 7.50 25.26 -2.26
N ALA A 102 6.89 24.95 -1.11
CA ALA A 102 7.41 23.96 -0.17
C ALA A 102 6.29 23.45 0.73
N PHE A 103 6.44 22.24 1.28
CA PHE A 103 5.40 21.58 2.08
C PHE A 103 4.89 22.41 3.28
N ASN A 104 5.70 23.32 3.81
CA ASN A 104 5.44 24.13 5.01
C ASN A 104 5.01 25.58 4.71
N THR A 105 5.11 26.04 3.46
CA THR A 105 4.69 27.38 3.02
C THR A 105 3.63 27.35 1.91
N GLY A 106 3.22 26.15 1.51
CA GLY A 106 2.32 25.91 0.38
C GLY A 106 3.06 25.68 -0.93
N TRP A 107 2.47 24.84 -1.78
CA TRP A 107 2.82 24.70 -3.19
C TRP A 107 2.15 25.78 -4.04
N GLN A 108 2.84 26.25 -5.09
CA GLN A 108 2.36 27.36 -5.92
C GLN A 108 1.51 26.91 -7.12
N ALA A 109 1.55 25.62 -7.47
CA ALA A 109 0.78 25.05 -8.57
C ALA A 109 0.56 23.55 -8.36
N LEU A 110 -0.47 23.00 -8.99
CA LEU A 110 -0.52 21.59 -9.37
C LEU A 110 0.10 21.46 -10.77
N PRO A 111 1.26 20.78 -10.95
CA PRO A 111 1.94 20.70 -12.25
C PRO A 111 1.14 19.90 -13.27
N GLN A 112 1.32 20.23 -14.55
CA GLN A 112 0.94 19.36 -15.67
C GLN A 112 1.97 18.24 -15.82
N LEU A 113 1.48 17.01 -15.91
CA LEU A 113 2.31 15.80 -15.84
C LEU A 113 2.30 15.01 -17.14
N THR A 114 3.48 14.57 -17.55
CA THR A 114 3.67 13.73 -18.73
C THR A 114 2.83 12.47 -18.61
N GLY A 115 1.91 12.23 -19.55
CA GLY A 115 1.05 11.04 -19.57
C GLY A 115 -0.06 11.00 -18.50
N PHE A 116 -0.36 12.11 -17.84
CA PHE A 116 -1.49 12.24 -16.90
C PHE A 116 -2.38 13.45 -17.22
N ASP A 117 -3.67 13.32 -16.91
CA ASP A 117 -4.63 14.41 -16.94
C ASP A 117 -4.84 14.93 -15.51
N LEU A 118 -4.76 16.25 -15.30
CA LEU A 118 -5.18 16.91 -14.05
C LEU A 118 -6.65 17.34 -14.18
N LEU A 119 -7.55 16.67 -13.45
CA LEU A 119 -8.99 16.84 -13.56
C LEU A 119 -9.61 17.56 -12.36
N ARG A 120 -10.78 18.17 -12.61
CA ARG A 120 -11.64 18.93 -11.68
C ARG A 120 -13.12 18.70 -12.02
N ASP A 121 -13.48 17.47 -12.39
CA ASP A 121 -14.79 17.06 -12.92
C ASP A 121 -15.64 16.30 -11.89
N VAL A 122 -15.10 15.97 -10.71
CA VAL A 122 -15.84 15.34 -9.61
C VAL A 122 -16.21 16.39 -8.57
N THR A 123 -17.51 16.68 -8.47
CA THR A 123 -18.10 17.51 -7.40
C THR A 123 -18.23 16.67 -6.13
N VAL A 124 -17.78 17.21 -5.00
CA VAL A 124 -17.65 16.52 -3.71
C VAL A 124 -18.41 17.19 -2.57
N ALA A 125 -18.95 18.39 -2.79
CA ALA A 125 -19.89 19.07 -1.89
C ALA A 125 -20.77 20.06 -2.69
N ASP A 126 -21.78 20.62 -2.03
CA ASP A 126 -22.70 21.61 -2.62
C ASP A 126 -21.96 22.82 -3.23
N GLY A 127 -22.55 23.45 -4.24
CA GLY A 127 -22.02 24.68 -4.84
C GLY A 127 -20.86 24.47 -5.83
N ASP A 128 -20.86 23.33 -6.53
CA ASP A 128 -19.82 22.90 -7.49
C ASP A 128 -18.42 22.76 -6.87
N VAL A 129 -18.29 22.46 -5.57
CA VAL A 129 -16.97 22.24 -4.97
C VAL A 129 -16.40 20.93 -5.46
N VAL A 130 -15.17 20.98 -5.97
CA VAL A 130 -14.49 19.84 -6.62
C VAL A 130 -13.25 19.40 -5.85
N GLN A 131 -12.90 18.12 -5.99
CA GLN A 131 -11.59 17.62 -5.58
C GLN A 131 -10.70 17.49 -6.81
N PRO A 132 -9.64 18.31 -6.98
CA PRO A 132 -8.68 18.11 -8.05
C PRO A 132 -7.96 16.75 -7.89
N TYR A 133 -7.71 16.05 -8.99
CA TYR A 133 -6.98 14.78 -8.97
C TYR A 133 -6.25 14.51 -10.28
N TYR A 134 -5.18 13.73 -10.21
CA TYR A 134 -4.48 13.21 -11.39
C TYR A 134 -5.06 11.87 -11.81
N GLN A 135 -5.19 11.60 -13.11
CA GLN A 135 -5.44 10.26 -13.66
C GLN A 135 -4.51 9.94 -14.83
N LEU A 136 -4.19 8.66 -15.03
CA LEU A 136 -3.42 8.18 -16.18
C LEU A 136 -4.18 8.41 -17.49
N SER A 137 -3.59 9.16 -18.43
CA SER A 137 -4.24 9.51 -19.70
C SER A 137 -4.47 8.29 -20.61
N GLY A 138 -5.45 8.40 -21.51
CA GLY A 138 -5.56 7.55 -22.72
C GLY A 138 -5.99 6.09 -22.50
N ARG A 139 -6.62 5.75 -21.38
CA ARG A 139 -7.25 4.43 -21.19
C ARG A 139 -8.67 4.41 -21.74
N ASN A 140 -9.06 3.31 -22.41
CA ASN A 140 -10.45 3.07 -22.77
C ASN A 140 -11.26 2.66 -21.52
N PRO A 141 -12.42 3.28 -21.25
CA PRO A 141 -13.34 2.90 -20.16
C PRO A 141 -13.64 1.40 -20.02
N SER A 142 -13.76 0.70 -21.15
CA SER A 142 -14.10 -0.73 -21.22
C SER A 142 -12.96 -1.68 -20.83
N ASP A 143 -11.71 -1.21 -20.91
CA ASP A 143 -10.55 -2.12 -20.86
C ASP A 143 -9.98 -2.19 -19.44
N VAL A 144 -10.21 -1.15 -18.63
CA VAL A 144 -9.70 -1.03 -17.26
C VAL A 144 -10.35 -2.08 -16.34
N LYS A 145 -9.50 -2.94 -15.77
CA LYS A 145 -9.82 -3.96 -14.77
C LYS A 145 -9.29 -3.62 -13.38
N ARG A 146 -8.30 -2.74 -13.30
CA ARG A 146 -7.59 -2.40 -12.07
C ARG A 146 -7.55 -0.89 -11.88
N LEU A 147 -8.02 -0.42 -10.74
CA LEU A 147 -7.96 0.98 -10.33
C LEU A 147 -7.06 1.10 -9.10
N ILE A 148 -6.09 2.02 -9.14
CA ILE A 148 -5.18 2.29 -8.03
C ILE A 148 -5.28 3.78 -7.68
N TRP A 149 -5.74 4.07 -6.48
CA TRP A 149 -5.76 5.40 -5.87
C TRP A 149 -4.54 5.56 -4.97
N VAL A 150 -3.60 6.42 -5.32
CA VAL A 150 -2.42 6.69 -4.49
C VAL A 150 -2.55 7.99 -3.69
N GLN A 151 -2.14 7.93 -2.43
CA GLN A 151 -2.19 9.01 -1.45
C GLN A 151 -0.77 9.55 -1.19
N PRO A 152 -0.54 10.88 -1.23
CA PRO A 152 0.76 11.51 -0.99
C PRO A 152 1.25 11.37 0.45
N GLY A 153 2.53 11.65 0.68
CA GLY A 153 3.08 11.79 2.03
C GLY A 153 2.70 13.12 2.68
N LEU A 154 3.37 13.45 3.80
CA LEU A 154 3.25 14.76 4.46
C LEU A 154 3.47 15.96 3.51
N PRO A 155 4.33 15.88 2.46
CA PRO A 155 4.48 16.98 1.52
C PRO A 155 3.24 17.33 0.69
N ARG A 156 2.23 16.45 0.55
CA ARG A 156 1.04 16.64 -0.31
C ARG A 156 1.37 16.71 -1.82
N ASP A 157 2.51 16.16 -2.19
CA ASP A 157 3.06 16.07 -3.54
C ASP A 157 2.42 14.93 -4.35
N SER A 158 1.09 14.96 -4.53
CA SER A 158 0.34 13.89 -5.23
C SER A 158 0.86 13.61 -6.65
N TRP A 159 1.49 14.58 -7.30
CA TRP A 159 2.14 14.40 -8.59
C TRP A 159 3.39 13.51 -8.54
N LYS A 160 4.16 13.58 -7.45
CA LYS A 160 5.28 12.66 -7.19
C LYS A 160 4.72 11.25 -7.03
N TYR A 161 3.76 11.09 -6.12
CA TYR A 161 3.22 9.78 -5.74
C TYR A 161 2.52 9.06 -6.90
N VAL A 162 1.78 9.78 -7.75
CA VAL A 162 1.16 9.20 -8.94
C VAL A 162 2.20 8.77 -9.99
N ASN A 163 3.31 9.51 -10.10
CA ASN A 163 4.44 9.14 -10.94
C ASN A 163 5.19 7.91 -10.40
N LEU A 164 5.44 7.82 -9.09
CA LEU A 164 6.09 6.65 -8.47
C LEU A 164 5.30 5.36 -8.70
N ILE A 165 3.97 5.39 -8.49
CA ILE A 165 3.10 4.24 -8.76
C ILE A 165 3.05 3.91 -10.26
N ARG A 166 3.17 4.89 -11.17
CA ARG A 166 3.41 4.61 -12.60
C ARG A 166 4.74 3.89 -12.81
N ASN A 167 5.85 4.37 -12.27
CA ASN A 167 7.16 3.73 -12.44
C ASN A 167 7.16 2.29 -11.87
N ALA A 168 6.43 2.04 -10.77
CA ALA A 168 6.19 0.69 -10.24
C ALA A 168 5.32 -0.17 -11.18
N MET A 169 4.24 0.38 -11.76
CA MET A 169 3.40 -0.31 -12.76
C MET A 169 4.21 -0.73 -14.00
N LEU A 170 5.08 0.15 -14.50
CA LEU A 170 5.94 -0.14 -15.65
C LEU A 170 6.88 -1.32 -15.35
N CYS A 171 7.52 -1.31 -14.18
CA CYS A 171 8.32 -2.44 -13.71
C CYS A 171 7.53 -3.75 -13.65
N ALA A 172 6.34 -3.74 -13.04
CA ALA A 172 5.47 -4.91 -12.98
C ALA A 172 5.03 -5.41 -14.37
N ALA A 173 4.81 -4.52 -15.33
CA ALA A 173 4.38 -4.87 -16.69
C ALA A 173 5.52 -5.34 -17.59
N ALA A 174 6.76 -4.89 -17.36
CA ALA A 174 7.92 -5.31 -18.14
C ALA A 174 8.26 -6.81 -17.93
N ASN A 175 7.98 -7.33 -16.73
CA ASN A 175 8.00 -8.75 -16.43
C ASN A 175 6.79 -9.46 -17.06
N SER A 176 7.02 -10.10 -18.22
CA SER A 176 5.99 -10.81 -18.99
C SER A 176 5.31 -11.96 -18.22
N SER A 177 5.95 -12.49 -17.16
CA SER A 177 5.37 -13.54 -16.31
C SER A 177 4.17 -13.06 -15.50
N ASN A 178 4.07 -11.75 -15.25
CA ASN A 178 2.96 -11.14 -14.52
C ASN A 178 1.66 -11.08 -15.34
N ASN A 179 1.76 -11.13 -16.68
CA ASN A 179 0.62 -11.14 -17.62
C ASN A 179 -0.41 -9.98 -17.39
N ILE A 180 0.08 -8.80 -17.02
CA ILE A 180 -0.71 -7.57 -16.89
C ILE A 180 -0.53 -6.67 -18.13
N LYS A 181 -1.47 -5.74 -18.36
CA LYS A 181 -1.43 -4.80 -19.49
C LYS A 181 -1.63 -3.36 -19.03
N LEU A 182 -0.86 -2.42 -19.59
CA LEU A 182 -0.95 -0.99 -19.24
C LEU A 182 -2.30 -0.36 -19.60
N SER A 183 -3.00 -0.90 -20.60
CA SER A 183 -4.34 -0.49 -21.01
C SER A 183 -5.46 -0.89 -20.04
N GLU A 184 -5.23 -1.96 -19.27
CA GLU A 184 -6.20 -2.52 -18.33
C GLU A 184 -6.01 -1.98 -16.89
N ILE A 185 -5.04 -1.08 -16.68
CA ILE A 185 -4.70 -0.45 -15.39
C ILE A 185 -4.91 1.06 -15.46
N MET A 186 -5.64 1.58 -14.46
CA MET A 186 -5.82 3.01 -14.17
C MET A 186 -5.13 3.34 -12.83
N ILE A 187 -4.35 4.41 -12.82
CA ILE A 187 -3.77 5.00 -11.60
C ILE A 187 -4.29 6.43 -11.50
N ALA A 188 -4.73 6.81 -10.31
CA ALA A 188 -5.19 8.15 -9.99
C ALA A 188 -4.70 8.59 -8.60
N ALA A 189 -4.63 9.89 -8.35
CA ALA A 189 -4.20 10.46 -7.07
C ALA A 189 -5.00 11.73 -6.73
N PRO A 190 -5.70 11.82 -5.58
CA PRO A 190 -6.31 13.06 -5.14
C PRO A 190 -5.23 14.09 -4.80
N ALA A 191 -5.42 15.34 -5.21
CA ALA A 191 -4.55 16.44 -4.81
C ALA A 191 -5.06 17.04 -3.48
N TRP A 192 -4.60 16.50 -2.36
CA TRP A 192 -5.01 16.93 -1.01
C TRP A 192 -4.39 18.29 -0.62
N LEU A 193 -4.84 19.35 -1.28
CA LEU A 193 -4.42 20.72 -1.02
C LEU A 193 -4.84 21.18 0.38
N ASN A 194 -4.00 22.00 1.00
CA ASN A 194 -4.27 22.65 2.27
C ASN A 194 -4.43 24.17 2.12
N THR A 195 -4.72 24.87 3.21
CA THR A 195 -4.85 26.34 3.25
C THR A 195 -3.56 27.09 2.89
N ASP A 196 -2.39 26.50 3.11
CA ASP A 196 -1.10 27.08 2.75
C ASP A 196 -0.90 26.98 1.23
N ASP A 197 -1.20 25.82 0.63
CA ASP A 197 -1.17 25.59 -0.82
C ASP A 197 -2.17 26.51 -1.55
N ALA A 198 -3.34 26.74 -0.95
CA ALA A 198 -4.32 27.71 -1.46
C ALA A 198 -3.79 29.16 -1.40
N SER A 199 -3.08 29.51 -0.33
CA SER A 199 -2.48 30.84 -0.15
C SER A 199 -1.26 31.05 -1.07
N ALA A 200 -0.54 29.98 -1.40
CA ALA A 200 0.61 29.98 -2.31
C ALA A 200 0.22 29.92 -3.81
N GLY A 201 -0.99 29.47 -4.13
CA GLY A 201 -1.59 29.57 -5.48
C GLY A 201 -1.98 28.25 -6.14
N ALA A 202 -1.77 27.09 -5.51
CA ALA A 202 -2.09 25.80 -6.12
C ALA A 202 -3.60 25.49 -6.23
N ALA A 203 -4.43 26.05 -5.34
CA ALA A 203 -5.87 25.82 -5.32
C ALA A 203 -6.63 26.81 -6.21
N GLN A 204 -7.58 26.30 -6.99
CA GLN A 204 -8.58 27.12 -7.69
C GLN A 204 -9.77 27.43 -6.78
N SER A 205 -10.61 28.41 -7.17
CA SER A 205 -11.71 28.92 -6.35
C SER A 205 -12.79 27.89 -5.96
N LYS A 206 -12.86 26.75 -6.66
CA LYS A 206 -13.78 25.63 -6.38
C LYS A 206 -13.08 24.40 -5.77
N ASP A 207 -11.75 24.41 -5.64
CA ASP A 207 -11.01 23.27 -5.10
C ASP A 207 -11.22 23.16 -3.59
N VAL A 208 -11.59 21.96 -3.12
CA VAL A 208 -11.65 21.66 -1.68
C VAL A 208 -10.26 21.71 -1.06
N VAL A 209 -10.15 22.30 0.12
CA VAL A 209 -8.87 22.47 0.85
C VAL A 209 -9.01 22.10 2.32
N PHE A 210 -7.95 21.58 2.93
CA PHE A 210 -7.92 21.10 4.32
C PHE A 210 -6.97 21.92 5.21
N SER A 211 -7.00 21.70 6.54
CA SER A 211 -6.00 22.29 7.46
C SER A 211 -4.73 21.42 7.47
N LYS A 212 -3.54 21.97 7.20
CA LYS A 212 -2.25 21.26 7.26
C LYS A 212 -2.31 19.85 6.60
N GLY A 213 -2.01 18.79 7.36
CA GLY A 213 -2.14 17.38 6.94
C GLY A 213 -3.44 16.69 7.41
N SER A 214 -4.44 17.42 7.93
CA SER A 214 -5.65 16.86 8.55
C SER A 214 -6.55 16.04 7.60
N TRP A 215 -6.35 16.18 6.28
CA TRP A 215 -6.94 15.28 5.30
C TRP A 215 -6.64 13.81 5.59
N ASN A 216 -5.50 13.48 6.24
CA ASN A 216 -5.14 12.09 6.55
C ASN A 216 -6.05 11.43 7.61
N ILE A 217 -6.73 12.23 8.45
CA ILE A 217 -7.56 11.77 9.57
C ILE A 217 -9.07 12.00 9.33
N GLY A 218 -9.51 12.15 8.07
CA GLY A 218 -10.94 12.31 7.77
C GLY A 218 -11.53 13.66 8.20
N SER A 219 -10.70 14.67 8.51
CA SER A 219 -11.18 15.99 8.95
C SER A 219 -12.03 16.69 7.90
N LEU A 220 -12.89 17.60 8.37
CA LEU A 220 -13.68 18.49 7.52
C LEU A 220 -12.79 19.52 6.83
N SER A 221 -13.11 19.83 5.58
CA SER A 221 -12.47 20.88 4.78
C SER A 221 -12.50 22.26 5.44
N GLN A 222 -11.56 23.11 5.07
CA GLN A 222 -11.50 24.53 5.45
C GLN A 222 -11.94 25.48 4.34
N GLY A 223 -12.25 24.96 3.15
CA GLY A 223 -12.80 25.74 2.05
C GLY A 223 -13.18 24.87 0.84
N PRO A 224 -13.67 25.51 -0.24
CA PRO A 224 -13.84 26.96 -0.37
C PRO A 224 -15.05 27.49 0.42
N GLY A 225 -15.02 28.76 0.82
CA GLY A 225 -16.11 29.40 1.57
C GLY A 225 -16.43 28.67 2.89
N SER A 226 -17.72 28.40 3.13
CA SER A 226 -18.19 27.69 4.32
C SER A 226 -18.24 26.16 4.17
N THR A 227 -17.66 25.58 3.12
CA THR A 227 -17.75 24.15 2.83
C THR A 227 -17.11 23.29 3.90
N LYS A 228 -17.83 22.25 4.34
CA LYS A 228 -17.41 21.29 5.35
C LYS A 228 -17.68 19.86 4.86
N VAL A 229 -16.75 19.31 4.09
CA VAL A 229 -16.76 17.90 3.66
C VAL A 229 -15.56 17.16 4.24
N SER A 230 -15.76 15.92 4.69
CA SER A 230 -14.67 15.05 5.16
C SER A 230 -13.83 14.55 3.99
N SER A 231 -12.50 14.49 4.12
CA SER A 231 -11.63 13.84 3.12
C SER A 231 -12.00 12.37 2.84
N TYR A 232 -12.61 11.66 3.80
CA TYR A 232 -13.11 10.30 3.58
C TYR A 232 -14.38 10.27 2.73
N ALA A 233 -15.28 11.25 2.89
CA ALA A 233 -16.43 11.41 1.99
C ALA A 233 -16.01 11.85 0.58
N VAL A 234 -14.97 12.69 0.48
CA VAL A 234 -14.31 13.02 -0.80
C VAL A 234 -13.76 11.75 -1.46
N MET A 235 -13.10 10.88 -0.70
CA MET A 235 -12.54 9.62 -1.21
C MET A 235 -13.62 8.64 -1.69
N ASP A 236 -14.72 8.46 -0.94
CA ASP A 236 -15.90 7.70 -1.41
C ASP A 236 -16.40 8.24 -2.75
N THR A 237 -16.62 9.56 -2.85
CA THR A 237 -17.12 10.22 -4.06
C THR A 237 -16.20 10.00 -5.27
N LEU A 238 -14.87 10.06 -5.07
CA LEU A 238 -13.88 9.78 -6.10
C LEU A 238 -13.87 8.30 -6.52
N ILE A 239 -13.96 7.36 -5.57
CA ILE A 239 -14.05 5.91 -5.84
C ILE A 239 -15.28 5.62 -6.69
N ASP A 240 -16.44 6.17 -6.33
CA ASP A 240 -17.68 5.96 -7.08
C ASP A 240 -17.61 6.57 -8.47
N ALA A 241 -17.11 7.81 -8.61
CA ALA A 241 -16.99 8.48 -9.90
C ALA A 241 -16.10 7.71 -10.89
N LEU A 242 -14.96 7.19 -10.44
CA LEU A 242 -14.09 6.38 -11.30
C LEU A 242 -14.63 4.95 -11.49
N SER A 243 -15.29 4.35 -10.52
CA SER A 243 -15.92 3.02 -10.70
C SER A 243 -17.07 3.05 -11.72
N GLN A 244 -17.81 4.17 -11.78
CA GLN A 244 -18.81 4.42 -12.83
C GLN A 244 -18.16 4.67 -14.20
N ARG A 245 -17.01 5.38 -14.23
CA ARG A 245 -16.24 5.65 -15.45
C ARG A 245 -15.56 4.40 -16.03
N TYR A 246 -15.18 3.46 -15.17
CA TYR A 246 -14.46 2.23 -15.52
C TYR A 246 -15.26 0.99 -15.07
N PRO A 247 -16.40 0.68 -15.71
CA PRO A 247 -17.38 -0.29 -15.21
C PRO A 247 -16.85 -1.73 -15.09
N ASN A 248 -15.79 -2.05 -15.84
CA ASN A 248 -15.15 -3.37 -15.85
C ASN A 248 -14.05 -3.53 -14.78
N VAL A 249 -13.87 -2.56 -13.88
CA VAL A 249 -12.97 -2.69 -12.73
C VAL A 249 -13.36 -3.89 -11.88
N ASN A 250 -12.39 -4.77 -11.68
CA ASN A 250 -12.44 -5.98 -10.87
C ASN A 250 -11.97 -5.71 -9.44
N GLN A 251 -10.90 -4.92 -9.30
CA GLN A 251 -10.22 -4.64 -8.03
C GLN A 251 -9.78 -3.19 -7.95
N ILE A 252 -10.01 -2.58 -6.79
CA ILE A 252 -9.61 -1.22 -6.44
C ILE A 252 -8.54 -1.33 -5.33
N TRP A 253 -7.45 -0.61 -5.47
CA TRP A 253 -6.42 -0.46 -4.44
C TRP A 253 -6.36 0.99 -3.98
N LEU A 254 -6.31 1.21 -2.68
CA LEU A 254 -5.85 2.46 -2.08
C LEU A 254 -4.44 2.22 -1.56
N ALA A 255 -3.46 2.97 -2.07
CA ALA A 255 -2.05 2.84 -1.73
C ALA A 255 -1.52 4.15 -1.15
N GLY A 256 -0.62 4.09 -0.17
CA GLY A 256 0.04 5.28 0.35
C GLY A 256 1.33 4.94 1.07
N HIS A 257 2.23 5.92 1.16
CA HIS A 257 3.44 5.86 1.98
C HIS A 257 3.42 7.01 3.01
N SER A 258 4.08 6.84 4.17
CA SER A 258 4.19 7.88 5.20
C SER A 258 2.80 8.37 5.67
N LEU A 259 2.52 9.68 5.65
CA LEU A 259 1.20 10.22 6.00
C LEU A 259 0.06 9.67 5.11
N GLY A 260 0.35 9.32 3.86
CA GLY A 260 -0.61 8.67 2.94
C GLY A 260 -0.92 7.25 3.35
N ALA A 261 0.04 6.52 3.92
CA ALA A 261 -0.20 5.19 4.50
C ALA A 261 -1.11 5.28 5.74
N SER A 262 -0.86 6.28 6.59
CA SER A 262 -1.77 6.60 7.71
C SER A 262 -3.19 6.90 7.23
N PHE A 263 -3.39 7.70 6.17
CA PHE A 263 -4.72 7.88 5.56
C PHE A 263 -5.33 6.55 5.14
N VAL A 264 -4.58 5.71 4.41
CA VAL A 264 -5.08 4.46 3.85
C VAL A 264 -5.55 3.50 4.95
N GLN A 265 -4.76 3.29 5.99
CA GLN A 265 -5.12 2.38 7.08
C GLN A 265 -6.24 2.96 7.96
N ARG A 266 -6.22 4.27 8.28
CA ARG A 266 -7.28 4.94 9.04
C ARG A 266 -8.62 4.90 8.31
N TYR A 267 -8.61 5.18 7.01
CA TYR A 267 -9.79 5.07 6.16
C TYR A 267 -10.27 3.62 6.06
N ALA A 268 -9.37 2.63 5.93
CA ALA A 268 -9.74 1.21 5.97
C ALA A 268 -10.49 0.82 7.26
N LEU A 269 -10.13 1.41 8.41
CA LEU A 269 -10.80 1.17 9.68
C LEU A 269 -12.23 1.74 9.70
N VAL A 270 -12.41 2.99 9.27
CA VAL A 270 -13.69 3.73 9.46
C VAL A 270 -14.57 3.82 8.23
N ARG A 271 -14.12 3.32 7.06
CA ARG A 271 -14.87 3.39 5.79
C ARG A 271 -16.29 2.83 5.94
N LYS A 272 -17.27 3.53 5.36
CA LYS A 272 -18.65 3.03 5.22
C LYS A 272 -18.72 1.89 4.21
N PRO A 273 -19.31 0.72 4.53
CA PRO A 273 -19.47 -0.35 3.57
C PRO A 273 -20.47 0.04 2.48
N ASP A 274 -20.16 -0.32 1.25
CA ASP A 274 -20.96 -0.08 0.05
C ASP A 274 -20.88 -1.29 -0.90
N ALA A 275 -21.37 -1.14 -2.13
CA ALA A 275 -21.29 -2.19 -3.14
C ALA A 275 -19.86 -2.53 -3.57
N ASN A 276 -18.91 -1.59 -3.42
CA ASN A 276 -17.52 -1.73 -3.87
C ASN A 276 -16.60 -2.35 -2.80
N ASP A 277 -16.97 -2.28 -1.51
CA ASP A 277 -16.11 -2.63 -0.35
C ASP A 277 -15.45 -4.01 -0.47
N ALA A 278 -16.16 -5.02 -1.00
CA ALA A 278 -15.63 -6.37 -1.23
C ALA A 278 -14.49 -6.45 -2.28
N ASN A 279 -14.28 -5.39 -3.06
CA ASN A 279 -13.26 -5.26 -4.11
C ASN A 279 -12.30 -4.10 -3.84
N ILE A 280 -12.40 -3.42 -2.68
CA ILE A 280 -11.47 -2.38 -2.25
C ILE A 280 -10.44 -2.99 -1.30
N ASN A 281 -9.17 -2.74 -1.61
CA ASN A 281 -8.01 -3.27 -0.91
C ASN A 281 -7.10 -2.10 -0.51
N TYR A 282 -6.36 -2.26 0.58
CA TYR A 282 -5.61 -1.17 1.21
C TYR A 282 -4.13 -1.56 1.34
N TRP A 283 -3.21 -0.70 0.92
CA TRP A 283 -1.76 -0.86 1.04
C TRP A 283 -1.15 0.36 1.73
N SER A 284 -0.52 0.13 2.87
CA SER A 284 -0.02 1.15 3.80
C SER A 284 1.46 0.92 4.08
N GLY A 285 2.34 1.62 3.35
CA GLY A 285 3.79 1.57 3.53
C GLY A 285 4.32 2.58 4.56
N ASN A 286 5.01 2.13 5.61
CA ASN A 286 5.68 3.00 6.59
C ASN A 286 4.78 4.11 7.16
N ALA A 287 3.60 3.77 7.69
CA ALA A 287 2.70 4.79 8.23
C ALA A 287 3.32 5.51 9.44
N GLY A 288 3.10 6.81 9.53
CA GLY A 288 3.56 7.63 10.65
C GLY A 288 2.95 7.17 11.99
N SER A 289 1.67 6.83 11.95
CA SER A 289 0.83 6.32 13.04
C SER A 289 -0.39 5.59 12.44
N TYR A 290 -1.03 4.72 13.22
CA TYR A 290 -2.17 3.89 12.81
C TYR A 290 -3.41 4.21 13.65
N ALA A 291 -4.62 3.96 13.12
CA ALA A 291 -5.80 3.83 13.98
C ALA A 291 -5.97 2.37 14.38
N TRP A 292 -5.93 2.09 15.68
CA TRP A 292 -5.90 0.75 16.21
C TRP A 292 -7.30 0.10 16.18
N PRO A 293 -7.43 -1.16 15.74
CA PRO A 293 -8.70 -1.88 15.75
C PRO A 293 -9.11 -2.36 17.15
N THR A 294 -8.31 -2.10 18.18
CA THR A 294 -8.55 -2.48 19.59
C THR A 294 -8.21 -1.34 20.54
N ASN A 295 -8.71 -1.43 21.78
CA ASN A 295 -8.36 -0.48 22.86
C ASN A 295 -7.00 -0.77 23.50
N ASN A 296 -6.33 -1.89 23.15
CA ASN A 296 -5.09 -2.29 23.79
C ASN A 296 -3.91 -1.61 23.09
N ARG A 297 -2.80 -1.47 23.83
CA ARG A 297 -1.49 -1.13 23.29
C ARG A 297 -0.45 -2.04 23.96
N PRO A 298 0.49 -2.64 23.22
CA PRO A 298 1.50 -3.54 23.78
C PRO A 298 2.60 -2.78 24.54
N ILE A 299 2.63 -1.46 24.46
CA ILE A 299 3.51 -0.59 25.24
C ILE A 299 2.70 0.47 25.98
N SER A 300 3.21 0.88 27.14
CA SER A 300 2.65 1.96 27.96
C SER A 300 3.79 2.91 28.34
N PRO A 301 4.12 3.90 27.49
CA PRO A 301 5.16 4.87 27.79
C PRO A 301 4.76 5.77 28.96
N SER A 302 5.76 6.31 29.66
CA SER A 302 5.53 7.35 30.67
C SER A 302 5.09 8.65 29.99
N GLY A 303 3.82 9.03 30.13
CA GLY A 303 3.27 10.25 29.53
C GLY A 303 1.88 10.62 30.05
N SER A 304 1.43 11.83 29.71
CA SER A 304 0.13 12.38 30.14
C SER A 304 -1.06 11.82 29.37
N CYS A 305 -0.84 11.16 28.23
CA CYS A 305 -1.87 10.79 27.26
C CYS A 305 -2.40 9.37 27.45
N ALA A 306 -2.15 8.76 28.62
CA ALA A 306 -2.71 7.47 29.01
C ALA A 306 -4.25 7.47 29.11
N GLY A 307 -4.89 8.65 29.11
CA GLY A 307 -6.33 8.82 29.00
C GLY A 307 -6.86 9.16 27.59
N THR A 308 -5.98 9.42 26.61
CA THR A 308 -6.32 9.91 25.26
C THR A 308 -5.67 9.10 24.12
N PHE A 309 -4.84 8.09 24.41
CA PHE A 309 -4.11 7.30 23.41
C PHE A 309 -4.98 6.52 22.40
N ASP A 310 -6.28 6.37 22.70
CA ASP A 310 -7.29 5.70 21.85
C ASP A 310 -8.25 6.70 21.21
N ASP A 311 -8.06 8.01 21.44
CA ASP A 311 -8.80 9.09 20.79
C ASP A 311 -8.50 9.10 19.28
N TRP A 312 -9.43 9.60 18.48
CA TRP A 312 -9.27 9.68 17.03
C TRP A 312 -8.13 10.65 16.68
N ALA A 313 -7.12 10.26 15.91
CA ALA A 313 -7.09 9.15 14.94
C ALA A 313 -6.14 7.99 15.30
N TYR A 314 -6.02 7.67 16.58
CA TYR A 314 -5.20 6.57 17.12
C TYR A 314 -6.05 5.36 17.52
N GLY A 315 -7.33 5.56 17.82
CA GLY A 315 -8.32 4.51 18.01
C GLY A 315 -9.72 4.99 17.58
N ILE A 316 -10.75 4.23 17.99
CA ILE A 316 -12.17 4.63 17.88
C ILE A 316 -12.93 4.12 19.11
N SER A 317 -13.86 4.91 19.65
CA SER A 317 -14.66 4.55 20.82
C SER A 317 -16.11 4.95 20.64
N SER A 318 -17.05 4.44 21.45
CA SER A 318 -18.47 4.78 21.31
C SER A 318 -18.82 6.26 21.59
N GLY A 319 -17.85 7.12 21.92
CA GLY A 319 -18.02 8.58 21.98
C GLY A 319 -17.14 9.35 20.99
N ASP A 320 -16.22 8.68 20.29
CA ASP A 320 -15.18 9.33 19.51
C ASP A 320 -14.78 8.61 18.21
N GLY A 321 -14.50 9.41 17.18
CA GLY A 321 -14.30 9.01 15.80
C GLY A 321 -14.53 10.19 14.84
N PRO A 322 -14.14 10.05 13.56
CA PRO A 322 -14.23 11.13 12.59
C PRO A 322 -15.70 11.46 12.30
N ALA A 323 -15.99 12.76 12.08
CA ALA A 323 -17.34 13.24 11.72
C ALA A 323 -17.99 12.46 10.56
N TYR A 324 -17.17 11.89 9.67
CA TYR A 324 -17.56 10.97 8.61
C TYR A 324 -18.34 9.73 9.09
N ARG A 325 -17.89 9.04 10.16
CA ARG A 325 -18.44 7.75 10.64
C ARG A 325 -18.96 7.81 12.09
N LYS A 326 -18.94 8.99 12.73
CA LYS A 326 -19.20 9.16 14.16
C LYS A 326 -20.50 8.49 14.65
N SER A 327 -21.64 8.73 14.00
CA SER A 327 -22.93 8.12 14.38
C SER A 327 -22.93 6.58 14.34
N ASP A 328 -22.19 6.01 13.39
CA ASP A 328 -22.13 4.56 13.18
C ASP A 328 -21.21 3.91 14.23
N ILE A 329 -20.13 4.60 14.61
CA ILE A 329 -19.23 4.21 15.71
C ILE A 329 -19.96 4.34 17.07
N GLU A 330 -20.66 5.44 17.32
CA GLU A 330 -21.50 5.64 18.52
C GLU A 330 -22.54 4.52 18.67
N SER A 331 -23.15 4.10 17.55
CA SER A 331 -24.15 3.03 17.53
C SER A 331 -23.55 1.62 17.65
N ASN A 332 -22.41 1.35 17.02
CA ASN A 332 -21.84 0.00 16.91
C ASN A 332 -20.33 -0.03 16.60
N VAL A 333 -19.50 0.50 17.50
CA VAL A 333 -18.02 0.48 17.37
C VAL A 333 -17.43 -0.92 17.13
N SER A 334 -18.01 -1.98 17.72
CA SER A 334 -17.56 -3.36 17.46
C SER A 334 -17.89 -3.84 16.05
N GLY A 335 -19.02 -3.42 15.48
CA GLY A 335 -19.35 -3.60 14.07
C GLY A 335 -18.34 -2.94 13.14
N VAL A 336 -18.01 -1.66 13.38
CA VAL A 336 -17.01 -0.92 12.57
C VAL A 336 -15.63 -1.60 12.62
N ARG A 337 -15.20 -2.06 13.80
CA ARG A 337 -13.97 -2.88 13.93
C ARG A 337 -14.08 -4.18 13.15
N GLN A 338 -15.21 -4.87 13.21
CA GLN A 338 -15.42 -6.12 12.47
C GLN A 338 -15.46 -5.92 10.95
N GLU A 339 -15.88 -4.76 10.44
CA GLU A 339 -15.75 -4.37 9.03
C GLU A 339 -14.27 -4.31 8.62
N TYR A 340 -13.42 -3.62 9.38
CA TYR A 340 -11.97 -3.57 9.16
C TYR A 340 -11.31 -4.95 9.12
N ILE A 341 -11.57 -5.78 10.13
CA ILE A 341 -11.04 -7.17 10.24
C ILE A 341 -11.43 -8.04 9.03
N ASN A 342 -12.49 -7.68 8.29
CA ASN A 342 -12.96 -8.39 7.10
C ASN A 342 -12.45 -7.80 5.77
N ARG A 343 -11.75 -6.66 5.77
CA ARG A 343 -11.15 -6.00 4.59
C ARG A 343 -9.78 -6.62 4.25
N ARG A 344 -9.26 -6.36 3.04
CA ARG A 344 -7.89 -6.75 2.66
C ARG A 344 -6.95 -5.58 2.94
N VAL A 345 -6.09 -5.72 3.95
CA VAL A 345 -5.18 -4.67 4.41
C VAL A 345 -3.74 -5.20 4.37
N VAL A 346 -2.87 -4.51 3.66
CA VAL A 346 -1.43 -4.78 3.60
C VAL A 346 -0.71 -3.66 4.33
N ILE A 347 0.04 -4.01 5.38
CA ILE A 347 0.90 -3.10 6.13
C ILE A 347 2.34 -3.43 5.71
N ALA A 348 2.97 -2.54 4.95
CA ALA A 348 4.35 -2.74 4.48
C ALA A 348 5.32 -1.92 5.35
N LEU A 349 6.40 -2.56 5.81
CA LEU A 349 7.34 -2.01 6.79
C LEU A 349 8.78 -2.13 6.29
N GLY A 350 9.44 -0.99 6.07
CA GLY A 350 10.86 -0.91 5.80
C GLY A 350 11.66 -1.36 7.03
N LEU A 351 12.52 -2.38 6.87
CA LEU A 351 13.30 -2.93 7.97
C LEU A 351 14.42 -1.99 8.47
N ALA A 352 14.71 -0.91 7.74
CA ALA A 352 15.61 0.15 8.18
C ALA A 352 14.85 1.45 8.56
N ASP A 353 13.52 1.45 8.61
CA ASP A 353 12.73 2.65 8.93
C ASP A 353 12.63 2.89 10.44
N ASP A 354 13.73 3.35 11.02
CA ASP A 354 13.85 3.69 12.44
C ASP A 354 13.47 5.15 12.78
N GLY A 355 12.91 5.88 11.81
CA GLY A 355 12.43 7.25 11.97
C GLY A 355 11.23 7.36 12.92
N ALA A 356 11.21 8.41 13.76
CA ALA A 356 10.23 8.57 14.84
C ALA A 356 8.75 8.69 14.39
N GLY A 357 8.52 9.13 13.15
CA GLY A 357 7.19 9.30 12.56
C GLY A 357 6.35 10.35 13.26
N ASP A 358 5.09 10.02 13.54
CA ASP A 358 4.16 10.91 14.22
C ASP A 358 4.65 11.22 15.64
N SER A 359 4.88 12.51 15.91
CA SER A 359 5.39 13.03 17.17
C SER A 359 4.31 13.36 18.20
N ALA A 360 3.03 13.12 17.88
CA ALA A 360 1.94 13.23 18.84
C ALA A 360 2.17 12.31 20.05
N CYS A 361 1.56 12.68 21.18
CA CYS A 361 1.74 12.02 22.46
C CYS A 361 1.08 10.63 22.47
N GLU A 362 -0.10 10.55 21.87
CA GLU A 362 -0.91 9.36 21.65
C GLU A 362 -0.17 8.35 20.77
N ALA A 363 0.46 8.81 19.68
CA ALA A 363 1.24 7.97 18.77
C ALA A 363 2.43 7.26 19.45
N GLN A 364 2.93 7.77 20.59
CA GLN A 364 4.01 7.12 21.35
C GLN A 364 3.55 5.81 22.02
N PHE A 365 2.23 5.58 22.16
CA PHE A 365 1.68 4.31 22.64
C PHE A 365 1.70 3.20 21.57
N GLU A 366 2.00 3.54 20.32
CA GLU A 366 2.11 2.55 19.25
C GLU A 366 3.54 1.97 19.14
N GLY A 367 4.56 2.82 19.30
CA GLY A 367 5.96 2.49 19.10
C GLY A 367 6.84 3.74 19.02
N THR A 368 8.15 3.56 19.10
CA THR A 368 9.12 4.67 19.09
C THR A 368 9.53 5.12 17.69
N ASN A 369 9.20 4.34 16.65
CA ASN A 369 9.48 4.62 15.24
C ASN A 369 8.55 3.86 14.30
N HIS A 370 8.54 4.20 13.01
CA HIS A 370 7.69 3.61 11.97
C HIS A 370 7.66 2.06 12.02
N LEU A 371 8.82 1.42 12.00
CA LEU A 371 8.94 -0.04 12.02
C LEU A 371 8.33 -0.65 13.29
N THR A 372 8.66 -0.14 14.48
CA THR A 372 8.14 -0.70 15.74
C THR A 372 6.64 -0.50 15.90
N ARG A 373 6.07 0.60 15.39
CA ARG A 373 4.61 0.83 15.36
C ARG A 373 3.89 -0.24 14.56
N GLY A 374 4.36 -0.53 13.35
CA GLY A 374 3.80 -1.61 12.52
C GLY A 374 3.97 -3.00 13.14
N GLN A 375 5.15 -3.31 13.69
CA GLN A 375 5.40 -4.58 14.39
C GLN A 375 4.52 -4.76 15.64
N ASN A 376 4.21 -3.67 16.34
CA ASN A 376 3.34 -3.70 17.52
C ASN A 376 1.86 -3.85 17.13
N LEU A 377 1.41 -3.20 16.06
CA LEU A 377 0.10 -3.45 15.46
C LEU A 377 -0.04 -4.92 15.02
N GLN A 378 1.00 -5.50 14.41
CA GLN A 378 0.98 -6.92 14.05
C GLN A 378 0.81 -7.84 15.26
N LYS A 379 1.54 -7.59 16.36
CA LYS A 379 1.42 -8.37 17.60
C LYS A 379 0.02 -8.27 18.21
N GLU A 380 -0.58 -7.09 18.17
CA GLU A 380 -1.95 -6.88 18.63
C GLU A 380 -2.94 -7.67 17.76
N GLU A 381 -2.86 -7.57 16.43
CA GLU A 381 -3.70 -8.32 15.52
C GLU A 381 -3.52 -9.84 15.69
N GLN A 382 -2.29 -10.32 15.92
CA GLN A 382 -2.01 -11.73 16.26
C GLN A 382 -2.62 -12.18 17.60
N SER A 383 -2.88 -11.25 18.53
CA SER A 383 -3.50 -11.55 19.84
C SER A 383 -5.04 -11.58 19.81
N LEU A 384 -5.66 -11.18 18.70
CA LEU A 384 -7.12 -11.16 18.56
C LEU A 384 -7.75 -12.55 18.71
N PRO A 385 -9.03 -12.64 19.13
CA PRO A 385 -9.80 -13.88 19.06
C PRO A 385 -9.87 -14.40 17.62
N GLY A 386 -9.19 -15.52 17.35
CA GLY A 386 -9.03 -16.09 16.00
C GLY A 386 -7.65 -15.84 15.36
N GLY A 387 -6.78 -15.07 16.00
CA GLY A 387 -5.46 -14.68 15.51
C GLY A 387 -5.49 -13.51 14.53
N GLN A 388 -4.35 -13.27 13.86
CA GLN A 388 -4.22 -12.21 12.85
C GLN A 388 -5.30 -12.37 11.77
N PRO A 389 -6.01 -11.29 11.37
CA PRO A 389 -7.08 -11.39 10.39
C PRO A 389 -6.60 -12.03 9.08
N ALA A 390 -7.34 -13.00 8.57
CA ALA A 390 -6.90 -13.85 7.45
C ALA A 390 -6.68 -13.10 6.12
N LYS A 391 -7.13 -11.84 6.02
CA LYS A 391 -6.92 -10.94 4.88
C LYS A 391 -5.94 -9.81 5.17
N HIS A 392 -5.36 -9.75 6.36
CA HIS A 392 -4.32 -8.79 6.72
C HIS A 392 -2.94 -9.40 6.49
N THR A 393 -2.04 -8.64 5.89
CA THR A 393 -0.68 -9.07 5.57
C THR A 393 0.31 -8.00 6.03
N PHE A 394 1.43 -8.45 6.59
CA PHE A 394 2.51 -7.58 7.05
C PHE A 394 3.77 -7.92 6.23
N ASP A 395 4.09 -7.04 5.29
CA ASP A 395 5.25 -7.18 4.41
C ASP A 395 6.46 -6.48 5.04
N TYR A 396 7.60 -7.17 5.08
CA TYR A 396 8.85 -6.60 5.58
C TYR A 396 9.81 -6.40 4.41
N VAL A 397 10.22 -5.15 4.18
CA VAL A 397 11.06 -4.75 3.05
C VAL A 397 12.50 -4.56 3.53
N GLU A 398 13.38 -5.49 3.17
CA GLU A 398 14.77 -5.50 3.60
C GLU A 398 15.59 -4.34 2.99
N GLY A 399 16.42 -3.69 3.81
CA GLY A 399 17.33 -2.63 3.38
C GLY A 399 16.67 -1.30 3.02
N VAL A 400 15.36 -1.16 3.22
CA VAL A 400 14.57 0.05 2.94
C VAL A 400 14.20 0.74 4.25
N ALA A 401 14.41 2.04 4.32
CA ALA A 401 13.97 2.92 5.39
C ALA A 401 12.68 3.65 4.95
N HIS A 402 12.67 4.99 4.97
CA HIS A 402 11.48 5.81 4.68
C HIS A 402 11.39 6.27 3.21
N GLU A 403 11.84 5.44 2.26
CA GLU A 403 11.83 5.76 0.83
C GLU A 403 10.57 5.24 0.12
N ASP A 404 9.71 6.17 -0.33
CA ASP A 404 8.42 5.88 -0.96
C ASP A 404 8.55 4.96 -2.19
N TYR A 405 9.46 5.24 -3.11
CA TYR A 405 9.60 4.43 -4.33
C TYR A 405 10.10 3.01 -4.07
N LEU A 406 10.99 2.81 -3.09
CA LEU A 406 11.47 1.46 -2.74
C LEU A 406 10.38 0.60 -2.13
N MET A 407 9.56 1.20 -1.25
CA MET A 407 8.40 0.52 -0.69
C MET A 407 7.39 0.14 -1.77
N MET A 408 7.03 1.08 -2.65
CA MET A 408 6.05 0.89 -3.74
C MET A 408 6.52 -0.05 -4.86
N SER A 409 7.83 -0.08 -5.14
CA SER A 409 8.43 -0.95 -6.17
C SER A 409 8.94 -2.29 -5.62
N SER A 410 8.81 -2.54 -4.31
CA SER A 410 9.18 -3.81 -3.68
C SER A 410 8.44 -5.00 -4.30
N PRO A 411 9.03 -6.22 -4.35
CA PRO A 411 8.40 -7.35 -5.04
C PRO A 411 7.01 -7.71 -4.50
N ALA A 412 6.79 -7.56 -3.19
CA ALA A 412 5.49 -7.76 -2.56
C ALA A 412 4.49 -6.66 -2.95
N ALA A 413 4.89 -5.38 -2.90
CA ALA A 413 4.03 -4.28 -3.34
C ALA A 413 3.66 -4.40 -4.82
N LEU A 414 4.58 -4.79 -5.70
CA LEU A 414 4.28 -5.04 -7.12
C LEU A 414 3.25 -6.16 -7.28
N GLN A 415 3.41 -7.25 -6.53
CA GLN A 415 2.47 -8.39 -6.54
C GLN A 415 1.08 -7.97 -6.07
N HIS A 416 0.97 -7.24 -4.96
CA HIS A 416 -0.30 -6.74 -4.42
C HIS A 416 -0.97 -5.73 -5.36
N LEU A 417 -0.27 -4.62 -5.65
CA LEU A 417 -0.84 -3.48 -6.34
C LEU A 417 -1.19 -3.77 -7.81
N PHE A 418 -0.44 -4.64 -8.49
CA PHE A 418 -0.60 -4.85 -9.93
C PHE A 418 -1.01 -6.28 -10.34
N VAL A 419 -0.55 -7.34 -9.67
CA VAL A 419 -0.63 -8.72 -10.22
C VAL A 419 -1.75 -9.57 -9.63
N GLU A 420 -1.90 -9.62 -8.30
CA GLU A 420 -2.84 -10.56 -7.67
C GLU A 420 -4.31 -10.20 -7.96
N ASN A 421 -5.20 -11.19 -8.02
CA ASN A 421 -6.66 -10.99 -8.21
C ASN A 421 -7.07 -10.13 -9.43
N TYR A 422 -6.18 -9.96 -10.41
CA TYR A 422 -6.33 -9.01 -11.51
C TYR A 422 -7.57 -9.24 -12.40
N ASN A 423 -7.95 -10.51 -12.61
CA ASN A 423 -9.17 -10.90 -13.32
C ASN A 423 -10.30 -11.37 -12.37
N THR A 424 -10.23 -11.06 -11.07
CA THR A 424 -11.18 -11.53 -10.05
C THR A 424 -12.05 -10.37 -9.57
N LYS A 425 -13.38 -10.46 -9.70
CA LYS A 425 -14.35 -9.54 -9.09
C LYS A 425 -15.17 -10.29 -8.05
N ASN A 426 -15.04 -9.89 -6.79
CA ASN A 426 -15.83 -10.46 -5.70
C ASN A 426 -17.29 -9.99 -5.84
N PRO A 427 -18.28 -10.85 -5.51
CA PRO A 427 -19.68 -10.45 -5.51
C PRO A 427 -19.88 -9.21 -4.63
N THR A 428 -20.64 -8.24 -5.11
CA THR A 428 -21.08 -7.13 -4.27
C THR A 428 -21.93 -7.72 -3.14
N SER A 429 -21.56 -7.41 -1.89
CA SER A 429 -22.37 -7.82 -0.73
C SER A 429 -23.67 -7.03 -0.76
N GLY A 430 -24.68 -7.56 -1.45
CA GLY A 430 -26.01 -6.97 -1.48
C GLY A 430 -26.49 -6.78 -0.05
N SER A 431 -26.94 -5.57 0.29
CA SER A 431 -27.51 -5.30 1.61
C SER A 431 -28.71 -6.21 1.81
N GLY A 432 -28.48 -7.29 2.56
CA GLY A 432 -29.43 -8.37 2.75
C GLY A 432 -30.57 -7.89 3.61
N SER A 433 -31.57 -7.26 2.97
CA SER A 433 -32.89 -7.08 3.58
C SER A 433 -33.35 -8.45 4.05
N SER A 434 -33.36 -8.64 5.37
CA SER A 434 -33.87 -9.84 6.02
C SER A 434 -35.39 -9.82 5.96
N THR A 435 -35.93 -10.01 4.76
CA THR A 435 -37.36 -10.22 4.54
C THR A 435 -37.76 -11.47 5.29
N THR A 436 -38.29 -11.27 6.49
CA THR A 436 -38.91 -12.29 7.33
C THR A 436 -40.18 -12.78 6.65
N GLY A 437 -40.00 -13.67 5.67
CA GLY A 437 -41.06 -14.34 4.95
C GLY A 437 -41.84 -15.26 5.88
N SER A 438 -42.86 -14.70 6.54
CA SER A 438 -43.92 -15.48 7.18
C SER A 438 -44.71 -16.20 6.08
N GLY A 439 -44.24 -17.39 5.71
CA GLY A 439 -44.81 -18.25 4.69
C GLY A 439 -45.69 -19.33 5.31
N ASN A 440 -47.00 -19.13 5.26
CA ASN A 440 -48.00 -20.00 5.88
C ASN A 440 -47.97 -21.43 5.30
N SER A 441 -48.41 -22.40 6.12
CA SER A 441 -48.48 -23.82 5.77
C SER A 441 -49.38 -24.06 4.56
N GLY A 442 -48.80 -24.63 3.49
CA GLY A 442 -49.50 -25.04 2.28
C GLY A 442 -49.28 -26.53 2.03
N THR A 443 -50.26 -27.35 2.44
CA THR A 443 -50.23 -28.80 2.24
C THR A 443 -50.13 -29.16 0.77
N ASN A 444 -49.15 -29.99 0.39
CA ASN A 444 -49.24 -30.76 -0.85
C ASN A 444 -48.94 -32.23 -0.58
N THR A 445 -49.97 -33.05 -0.77
CA THR A 445 -49.94 -34.49 -0.58
C THR A 445 -49.14 -35.17 -1.69
N ASN A 446 -48.21 -36.06 -1.33
CA ASN A 446 -47.84 -37.14 -2.24
C ASN A 446 -47.68 -38.45 -1.49
N ASN A 447 -48.27 -39.50 -2.07
CA ASN A 447 -48.50 -40.78 -1.41
C ASN A 447 -47.40 -41.77 -1.85
N GLY A 448 -46.65 -42.34 -0.91
CA GLY A 448 -45.49 -43.20 -1.19
C GLY A 448 -45.26 -44.20 -0.07
N ASN A 449 -45.61 -45.46 -0.33
CA ASN A 449 -45.74 -46.52 0.68
C ASN A 449 -44.41 -47.25 0.98
N GLY A 450 -44.16 -47.61 2.26
CA GLY A 450 -43.04 -48.48 2.66
C GLY A 450 -42.80 -48.54 4.18
N GLY A 451 -42.80 -49.75 4.78
CA GLY A 451 -42.50 -49.98 6.21
C GLY A 451 -41.03 -49.72 6.59
N THR A 452 -40.59 -49.80 7.85
CA THR A 452 -41.08 -50.67 8.96
C THR A 452 -40.68 -50.13 10.36
N LYS A 453 -41.11 -50.79 11.44
CA LYS A 453 -40.97 -50.38 12.87
C LYS A 453 -39.64 -50.78 13.56
N ASN A 454 -39.46 -50.26 14.78
CA ASN A 454 -38.49 -50.57 15.86
C ASN A 454 -37.12 -49.89 15.77
N GLY A 455 -36.49 -49.44 16.87
CA GLY A 455 -36.99 -49.28 18.24
C GLY A 455 -35.88 -49.14 19.33
N ASN A 456 -36.11 -48.21 20.28
CA ASN A 456 -35.69 -48.18 21.70
C ASN A 456 -34.19 -48.24 22.16
N GLY A 457 -33.88 -47.47 23.21
CA GLY A 457 -32.71 -47.65 24.13
C GLY A 457 -31.49 -46.76 23.83
N SER A 458 -31.13 -45.72 24.63
CA SER A 458 -30.79 -45.62 26.07
C SER A 458 -29.33 -45.93 26.40
N GLY A 459 -28.64 -45.01 27.11
CA GLY A 459 -27.58 -45.41 28.06
C GLY A 459 -26.29 -44.57 28.15
N ASN A 460 -26.18 -43.80 29.23
CA ASN A 460 -24.99 -43.58 30.08
C ASN A 460 -23.73 -42.80 29.65
N THR A 461 -23.58 -41.62 30.27
CA THR A 461 -22.46 -41.16 31.14
C THR A 461 -21.08 -41.84 31.09
N GLY A 462 -20.03 -41.00 31.12
CA GLY A 462 -18.69 -41.39 31.56
C GLY A 462 -17.80 -40.19 31.88
N SER A 463 -17.82 -39.72 33.15
CA SER A 463 -16.81 -38.79 33.68
C SER A 463 -15.61 -39.56 34.21
N ASN A 464 -14.38 -39.05 34.08
CA ASN A 464 -13.31 -39.38 35.02
C ASN A 464 -12.26 -38.27 35.14
N SER A 465 -11.64 -38.19 36.33
CA SER A 465 -10.65 -37.18 36.74
C SER A 465 -9.28 -37.82 37.05
N ASN A 466 -8.33 -36.99 37.50
CA ASN A 466 -7.03 -37.34 38.13
C ASN A 466 -5.92 -37.77 37.14
N ASN A 467 -4.61 -37.53 37.38
CA ASN A 467 -3.83 -37.00 38.51
C ASN A 467 -2.68 -36.13 37.94
N ASN A 468 -2.32 -34.97 38.50
CA ASN A 468 -1.40 -34.76 39.63
C ASN A 468 0.06 -35.27 39.44
N SER A 469 1.02 -34.35 39.29
CA SER A 469 2.32 -34.43 39.99
C SER A 469 3.06 -33.08 40.05
N THR A 470 3.72 -32.84 41.19
CA THR A 470 4.62 -31.71 41.49
C THR A 470 6.08 -32.16 41.47
N THR A 471 7.02 -31.32 41.03
CA THR A 471 8.42 -31.32 41.49
C THR A 471 9.04 -29.93 41.37
N SER A 472 10.07 -29.64 42.18
CA SER A 472 10.63 -28.30 42.38
C SER A 472 12.09 -28.17 41.94
N SER A 473 12.55 -26.91 41.90
CA SER A 473 13.90 -26.42 42.27
C SER A 473 15.13 -26.84 41.45
N GLY A 474 15.89 -25.83 41.00
CA GLY A 474 17.26 -26.00 40.47
C GLY A 474 17.91 -24.69 40.02
N ASN A 475 18.62 -24.00 40.93
CA ASN A 475 19.46 -22.84 40.60
C ASN A 475 20.63 -23.25 39.70
N ASN A 476 21.05 -22.38 38.76
CA ASN A 476 22.47 -22.00 38.74
C ASN A 476 22.75 -20.64 38.08
N SER A 477 23.79 -19.98 38.58
CA SER A 477 24.26 -18.65 38.17
C SER A 477 25.56 -18.70 37.37
N GLY A 478 25.85 -17.71 36.53
CA GLY A 478 27.23 -17.49 36.08
C GLY A 478 27.44 -16.52 34.92
N ASN A 479 27.98 -15.32 35.23
CA ASN A 479 28.98 -14.53 34.49
C ASN A 479 28.90 -14.41 32.94
N SER A 480 29.11 -13.25 32.33
CA SER A 480 30.13 -12.24 32.66
C SER A 480 29.90 -10.92 31.90
N GLY A 481 30.56 -9.84 32.33
CA GLY A 481 30.54 -8.55 31.64
C GLY A 481 31.93 -8.04 31.27
N ALA A 482 32.05 -7.44 30.10
CA ALA A 482 33.10 -6.53 29.60
C ALA A 482 32.66 -6.06 28.19
N GLY A 483 33.03 -4.89 27.68
CA GLY A 483 33.83 -3.80 28.20
C GLY A 483 34.01 -2.73 27.11
N VAL A 484 33.99 -1.45 27.48
CA VAL A 484 33.98 -0.32 26.52
C VAL A 484 35.30 -0.20 25.75
N ARG A 485 35.22 0.06 24.44
CA ARG A 485 36.28 0.74 23.67
C ARG A 485 35.67 1.74 22.69
N GLY A 486 36.05 3.00 22.81
CA GLY A 486 35.74 4.03 21.81
C GLY A 486 36.73 4.01 20.65
N ALA A 487 36.31 4.55 19.51
CA ALA A 487 37.17 4.88 18.38
C ALA A 487 36.85 6.31 17.92
N VAL A 488 37.91 7.11 17.74
CA VAL A 488 37.84 8.48 17.21
C VAL A 488 37.98 8.41 15.69
N VAL A 489 37.10 9.11 14.96
CA VAL A 489 37.26 9.32 13.51
C VAL A 489 37.02 10.81 13.19
N ALA A 490 37.95 11.40 12.45
CA ALA A 490 37.90 12.80 12.01
C ALA A 490 37.10 12.94 10.68
N PRO A 491 36.58 14.13 10.35
CA PRO A 491 35.55 14.25 9.32
C PRO A 491 36.10 14.27 7.89
N PHE A 492 35.40 13.59 6.97
CA PHE A 492 35.46 13.86 5.54
C PHE A 492 34.32 14.81 5.15
N ALA A 493 34.65 15.88 4.43
CA ALA A 493 33.66 16.80 3.89
C ALA A 493 33.20 16.32 2.50
N ILE A 494 31.89 16.11 2.33
CA ILE A 494 31.23 16.00 1.03
C ILE A 494 30.02 16.93 1.08
N ALA A 495 29.90 17.80 0.08
CA ALA A 495 28.78 18.71 -0.05
C ALA A 495 27.60 18.01 -0.73
N GLY A 496 26.53 17.80 0.02
CA GLY A 496 25.22 17.34 -0.46
C GLY A 496 24.17 17.83 0.52
N ALA A 497 23.14 18.52 0.04
CA ALA A 497 22.21 19.24 0.89
C ALA A 497 21.14 18.32 1.51
N SER A 498 21.55 17.48 2.47
CA SER A 498 20.60 16.80 3.37
C SER A 498 19.91 17.84 4.25
N VAL A 499 18.64 18.14 3.98
CA VAL A 499 17.83 19.04 4.81
C VAL A 499 17.52 18.34 6.13
N LEU A 500 18.38 18.56 7.12
CA LEU A 500 18.12 18.17 8.50
C LEU A 500 16.96 19.02 9.03
N ALA A 501 15.76 18.46 9.04
CA ALA A 501 14.57 19.12 9.60
C ALA A 501 14.68 19.23 11.12
N VAL A 502 15.23 20.34 11.61
CA VAL A 502 15.21 20.67 13.04
C VAL A 502 13.75 20.95 13.44
N LEU A 503 13.18 20.06 14.25
CA LEU A 503 11.80 20.14 14.70
C LEU A 503 11.57 21.36 15.60
N GLY A 504 10.92 22.39 15.06
CA GLY A 504 10.28 23.44 15.83
C GLY A 504 8.99 22.92 16.45
N SER A 505 8.97 22.80 17.77
CA SER A 505 7.83 22.29 18.54
C SER A 505 6.73 23.35 18.74
N GLY A 506 5.45 22.92 18.69
CA GLY A 506 4.31 23.73 19.12
C GLY A 506 3.05 23.58 18.26
N LEU A 507 1.94 23.17 18.91
CA LEU A 507 0.56 23.19 18.41
C LEU A 507 0.30 22.48 17.05
N TRP A 508 0.15 21.17 17.15
CA TRP A 508 -0.71 20.36 16.27
C TRP A 508 -1.99 20.02 17.03
N MET A 509 -3.13 19.92 16.31
CA MET A 509 -4.52 19.89 16.80
C MET A 509 -5.18 21.27 17.03
N ALA A 510 -5.53 21.93 15.92
CA ALA A 510 -6.69 22.80 15.72
C ALA A 510 -6.98 22.87 14.20
#